data_AF-A0A973RV34-F1
#
_entry.id   AF-A0A973RV34-F1
#
_cell.length_a   1.000
_cell.length_b   1.000
_cell.length_c   1.000
_cell.angle_alpha   90.00
_cell.angle_beta   90.00
_cell.angle_gamma   90.00
#
_symmetry.space_group_name_H-M   'P 1'
#
loop_
_entity.id
_entity.type
_entity.pdbx_description
1 polymer ?
#
loop_
_entity_poly.entity_id
_entity_poly.type
_entity_poly.pdbx_seq_one_letter_code
_entity_poly.pdbx_strand_id
1 'polypeptide(L)'
;MQDRGFSRVSGVDPSPRLVERGRSARSDLCLEVLPAPPVLPHASASVDVVLPFAVLTCVPDDAAQRALVAEPVRFLAPGGLLYVNDLLLRDDERNRDRYRAHARRFGTPYGVFTTDDGRSRPGGRAPDRRPHPARPPHAGRTAAHPQAVSLTAPPSPATGPPSPAVRPPNRRSGARPARRRPPPPRPP
;
A
#
# COMPACT_ATOMS: atom_id res chain seq x y z
N MET A 1 10.68 6.51 12.10
CA MET A 1 10.26 5.33 11.31
C MET A 1 11.39 4.32 11.28
N GLN A 2 12.60 4.73 10.89
CA GLN A 2 13.85 4.00 11.15
C GLN A 2 14.00 3.66 12.65
N ASP A 3 13.83 4.64 13.55
CA ASP A 3 13.90 4.45 15.02
C ASP A 3 12.78 3.55 15.61
N ARG A 4 11.81 3.16 14.78
CA ARG A 4 10.71 2.25 15.14
C ARG A 4 10.89 0.86 14.53
N GLY A 5 12.05 0.59 13.92
CA GLY A 5 12.42 -0.69 13.33
C GLY A 5 12.15 -0.83 11.83
N PHE A 6 11.51 0.14 11.17
CA PHE A 6 11.25 0.06 9.73
C PHE A 6 12.51 0.43 8.94
N SER A 7 13.11 -0.57 8.29
CA SER A 7 14.42 -0.44 7.64
C SER A 7 14.35 0.13 6.21
N ARG A 8 13.21 0.00 5.54
CA ARG A 8 13.02 0.46 4.15
C ARG A 8 11.71 1.23 4.03
N VAL A 9 11.82 2.55 4.04
CA VAL A 9 10.69 3.47 3.89
C VAL A 9 10.85 4.25 2.61
N SER A 10 9.85 4.18 1.75
CA SER A 10 9.78 4.98 0.53
C SER A 10 8.43 5.65 0.40
N GLY A 11 8.34 6.72 -0.38
CA GLY A 11 7.09 7.38 -0.67
C GLY A 11 7.03 7.92 -2.08
N VAL A 12 5.82 8.03 -2.59
CA VAL A 12 5.56 8.41 -3.98
C VAL A 12 4.42 9.42 -4.03
N ASP A 13 4.54 10.41 -4.91
CA ASP A 13 3.48 11.38 -5.14
C ASP A 13 3.52 11.84 -6.60
N PRO A 14 2.38 11.98 -7.31
CA PRO A 14 2.37 12.49 -8.68
C PRO A 14 2.76 13.98 -8.77
N SER A 15 2.74 14.73 -7.67
CA SER A 15 3.12 16.14 -7.62
C SER A 15 4.61 16.32 -7.32
N PRO A 16 5.43 16.81 -8.28
CA PRO A 16 6.85 17.09 -8.03
C PRO A 16 7.07 18.04 -6.86
N ARG A 17 6.18 19.03 -6.71
CA ARG A 17 6.23 20.01 -5.62
C ARG A 17 6.03 19.37 -4.25
N LEU A 18 5.16 18.37 -4.13
CA LEU A 18 4.95 17.67 -2.85
C LEU A 18 6.14 16.78 -2.51
N VAL A 19 6.73 16.12 -3.51
CA VAL A 19 7.95 15.32 -3.35
C VAL A 19 9.11 16.20 -2.89
N GLU A 20 9.35 17.33 -3.56
CA GLU A 20 10.41 18.27 -3.20
C GLU A 20 10.24 18.79 -1.77
N ARG A 21 9.03 19.24 -1.42
CA ARG A 21 8.71 19.66 -0.05
C ARG A 21 8.97 18.55 0.97
N GLY A 22 8.60 17.31 0.63
CA GLY A 22 8.83 16.14 1.47
C GLY A 22 10.32 15.88 1.71
N ARG A 23 11.14 15.92 0.65
CA ARG A 23 12.59 15.72 0.72
C ARG A 23 13.27 16.80 1.56
N SER A 24 12.84 18.06 1.42
CA SER A 24 13.35 19.17 2.25
C SER A 24 13.00 19.02 3.73
N ALA A 25 11.84 18.45 4.04
CA ALA A 25 11.42 18.22 5.42
C ALA A 25 12.02 16.96 6.05
N ARG A 26 12.29 15.93 5.23
CA ARG A 26 12.73 14.59 5.62
C ARG A 26 13.68 14.03 4.58
N SER A 27 14.95 14.43 4.70
CA SER A 27 16.02 13.95 3.82
C SER A 27 16.40 12.48 4.08
N ASP A 28 15.92 11.90 5.18
CA ASP A 28 16.10 10.48 5.55
C ASP A 28 15.17 9.52 4.78
N LEU A 29 14.17 10.05 4.06
CA LEU A 29 13.18 9.24 3.34
C LEU A 29 13.45 9.21 1.84
N CYS A 30 13.28 8.03 1.23
CA CYS A 30 13.32 7.89 -0.22
C CYS A 30 11.96 8.32 -0.81
N LEU A 31 11.84 9.57 -1.26
CA LEU A 31 10.62 10.10 -1.88
C LEU A 31 10.81 10.27 -3.38
N GLU A 32 9.87 9.83 -4.20
CA GLU A 32 9.95 9.86 -5.66
C GLU A 32 8.68 10.41 -6.31
N VAL A 33 8.84 11.01 -7.51
CA VAL A 33 7.69 11.46 -8.30
C VAL A 33 7.12 10.27 -9.06
N LEU A 34 5.81 10.06 -8.96
CA LEU A 34 5.09 9.02 -9.70
C LEU A 34 4.41 9.62 -10.94
N PRO A 35 4.98 9.50 -12.14
CA PRO A 35 4.46 10.17 -13.32
C PRO A 35 3.13 9.59 -13.83
N ALA A 36 2.89 8.31 -13.61
CA ALA A 36 1.75 7.59 -14.18
C ALA A 36 1.12 6.61 -13.16
N PRO A 37 0.31 7.11 -12.21
CA PRO A 37 -0.49 6.25 -11.34
C PRO A 37 -1.51 5.43 -12.18
N PRO A 38 -1.96 4.25 -11.69
CA PRO A 38 -1.72 3.70 -10.36
C PRO A 38 -0.43 2.88 -10.23
N VAL A 39 0.20 2.48 -11.34
CA VAL A 39 1.22 1.42 -11.38
C VAL A 39 2.48 1.84 -10.61
N LEU A 40 2.91 0.99 -9.69
CA LEU A 40 4.12 1.20 -8.89
C LEU A 40 5.22 0.19 -9.27
N PRO A 41 6.50 0.60 -9.26
CA PRO A 41 7.63 -0.25 -9.63
C PRO A 41 8.00 -1.23 -8.50
N HIS A 42 7.01 -1.85 -7.87
CA HIS A 42 7.18 -2.86 -6.84
C HIS A 42 6.86 -4.24 -7.39
N ALA A 43 7.73 -5.20 -7.06
CA ALA A 43 7.47 -6.61 -7.33
C ALA A 43 6.23 -7.08 -6.54
N SER A 44 5.54 -8.09 -7.03
CA SER A 44 4.44 -8.69 -6.28
C SER A 44 4.92 -9.24 -4.93
N ALA A 45 4.08 -9.14 -3.89
CA ALA A 45 4.41 -9.63 -2.55
C ALA A 45 5.75 -9.15 -1.94
N SER A 46 6.09 -7.87 -2.13
CA SER A 46 7.39 -7.29 -1.73
C SER A 46 7.31 -6.22 -0.62
N VAL A 47 6.11 -5.81 -0.22
CA VAL A 47 5.89 -4.74 0.76
C VAL A 47 5.05 -5.25 1.92
N ASP A 48 5.44 -4.94 3.15
CA ASP A 48 4.69 -5.37 4.34
C ASP A 48 3.53 -4.42 4.66
N VAL A 49 3.72 -3.12 4.46
CA VAL A 49 2.69 -2.11 4.79
C VAL A 49 2.62 -1.02 3.73
N VAL A 50 1.40 -0.68 3.34
CA VAL A 50 1.11 0.46 2.45
C VAL A 50 0.15 1.42 3.15
N LEU A 51 0.49 2.71 3.14
CA LEU A 51 -0.31 3.76 3.75
C LEU A 51 -0.74 4.81 2.70
N PRO A 52 -1.82 4.57 1.92
CA PRO A 52 -2.46 5.60 1.12
C PRO A 52 -3.24 6.58 2.01
N PHE A 53 -3.18 7.84 1.63
CA PHE A 53 -3.31 8.92 2.60
C PHE A 53 -3.94 10.12 1.84
N ALA A 54 -5.26 10.31 1.97
CA ALA A 54 -6.05 11.22 1.12
C ALA A 54 -5.84 11.04 -0.41
N VAL A 55 -5.58 9.80 -0.86
CA VAL A 55 -5.34 9.47 -2.28
C VAL A 55 -6.65 9.17 -3.00
N LEU A 56 -7.53 8.35 -2.41
CA LEU A 56 -8.77 7.94 -3.08
C LEU A 56 -9.74 9.10 -3.18
N THR A 57 -9.77 10.00 -2.18
CA THR A 57 -10.58 11.22 -2.31
C THR A 57 -10.22 11.97 -3.58
N CYS A 58 -8.96 12.01 -4.03
CA CYS A 58 -8.54 12.74 -5.23
C CYS A 58 -9.04 12.14 -6.55
N VAL A 59 -9.66 10.96 -6.51
CA VAL A 59 -10.04 10.18 -7.69
C VAL A 59 -11.56 10.10 -7.76
N PRO A 60 -12.21 10.84 -8.69
CA PRO A 60 -13.67 10.94 -8.73
C PRO A 60 -14.34 9.71 -9.35
N ASP A 61 -13.60 8.89 -10.10
CA ASP A 61 -14.12 7.72 -10.80
C ASP A 61 -13.96 6.43 -9.97
N ASP A 62 -15.04 5.68 -9.86
CA ASP A 62 -15.11 4.43 -9.09
C ASP A 62 -14.18 3.34 -9.62
N ALA A 63 -14.06 3.21 -10.95
CA ALA A 63 -13.20 2.20 -11.55
C ALA A 63 -11.72 2.54 -11.31
N ALA A 64 -11.37 3.83 -11.41
CA ALA A 64 -10.04 4.33 -11.10
C ALA A 64 -9.69 4.17 -9.62
N GLN A 65 -10.61 4.41 -8.68
CA GLN A 65 -10.39 4.12 -7.26
C GLN A 65 -10.11 2.62 -7.02
N ARG A 66 -10.88 1.73 -7.65
CA ARG A 66 -10.67 0.29 -7.54
C ARG A 66 -9.31 -0.13 -8.12
N ALA A 67 -8.91 0.42 -9.26
CA ALA A 67 -7.60 0.18 -9.85
C ALA A 67 -6.46 0.66 -8.93
N LEU A 68 -6.62 1.83 -8.29
CA LEU A 68 -5.67 2.35 -7.31
C LEU A 68 -5.53 1.50 -6.05
N VAL A 69 -6.62 0.84 -5.61
CA VAL A 69 -6.57 -0.09 -4.46
C VAL A 69 -6.01 -1.46 -4.86
N ALA A 70 -6.31 -1.92 -6.08
CA ALA A 70 -5.83 -3.21 -6.57
C ALA A 70 -4.29 -3.27 -6.69
N GLU A 71 -3.66 -2.15 -6.99
CA GLU A 71 -2.21 -2.10 -7.17
C GLU A 71 -1.42 -2.32 -5.86
N PRO A 72 -1.72 -1.66 -4.73
CA PRO A 72 -1.20 -2.05 -3.41
C PRO A 72 -1.44 -3.51 -3.04
N VAL A 73 -2.63 -4.04 -3.34
CA VAL A 73 -2.95 -5.45 -3.05
C VAL A 73 -2.02 -6.40 -3.81
N ARG A 74 -1.59 -6.05 -5.03
CA ARG A 74 -0.65 -6.86 -5.83
C ARG A 74 0.73 -6.99 -5.18
N PHE A 75 1.28 -5.89 -4.65
CA PHE A 75 2.64 -5.89 -4.11
C PHE A 75 2.73 -6.05 -2.59
N LEU A 76 1.60 -6.13 -1.88
CA LEU A 76 1.57 -6.52 -0.47
C LEU A 76 1.98 -7.99 -0.29
N ALA A 77 2.92 -8.22 0.63
CA ALA A 77 3.32 -9.55 1.06
C ALA A 77 2.15 -10.29 1.73
N PRO A 78 2.15 -11.64 1.77
CA PRO A 78 1.17 -12.39 2.54
C PRO A 78 1.16 -11.94 4.01
N GLY A 79 -0.02 -11.53 4.51
CA GLY A 79 -0.17 -10.98 5.86
C GLY A 79 0.19 -9.49 5.99
N GLY A 80 0.55 -8.82 4.89
CA GLY A 80 0.79 -7.39 4.84
C GLY A 80 -0.47 -6.55 5.08
N LEU A 81 -0.29 -5.27 5.41
CA LEU A 81 -1.35 -4.37 5.82
C LEU A 81 -1.53 -3.19 4.84
N LEU A 82 -2.76 -2.99 4.40
CA LEU A 82 -3.18 -1.75 3.72
C LEU A 82 -3.90 -0.86 4.72
N TYR A 83 -3.27 0.24 5.14
CA TYR A 83 -3.89 1.24 6.00
C TYR A 83 -4.40 2.43 5.18
N VAL A 84 -5.70 2.51 4.98
CA VAL A 84 -6.32 3.62 4.24
C VAL A 84 -6.74 4.72 5.20
N ASN A 85 -6.11 5.89 5.08
CA ASN A 85 -6.61 7.11 5.71
C ASN A 85 -7.10 8.06 4.63
N ASP A 86 -8.40 8.29 4.56
CA ASP A 86 -8.99 9.16 3.54
C ASP A 86 -10.01 10.13 4.13
N LEU A 87 -10.37 11.13 3.33
CA LEU A 87 -11.42 12.07 3.67
C LEU A 87 -12.79 11.47 3.31
N LEU A 88 -13.80 11.78 4.12
CA LEU A 88 -15.17 11.27 3.95
C LEU A 88 -16.13 12.37 3.45
N LEU A 89 -17.31 11.97 2.92
CA LEU A 89 -18.26 12.92 2.32
C LEU A 89 -18.83 13.67 3.49
N ARG A 90 -18.72 14.98 3.41
CA ARG A 90 -19.37 15.87 4.34
C ARG A 90 -20.87 15.76 4.10
N ASP A 91 -21.59 15.31 5.13
CA ASP A 91 -23.02 14.97 5.06
C ASP A 91 -23.94 16.13 5.45
N ASP A 92 -23.39 17.33 5.62
CA ASP A 92 -24.18 18.54 5.82
C ASP A 92 -24.89 18.98 4.55
N GLU A 93 -26.02 19.68 4.74
CA GLU A 93 -26.91 20.14 3.68
C GLU A 93 -26.18 20.96 2.60
N ARG A 94 -25.31 21.89 3.03
CA ARG A 94 -24.50 22.71 2.11
C ARG A 94 -23.65 21.85 1.19
N ASN A 95 -22.96 20.83 1.70
CA ASN A 95 -22.12 19.97 0.87
C ASN A 95 -22.97 19.06 -0.04
N ARG A 96 -24.07 18.50 0.47
CA ARG A 96 -25.01 17.72 -0.34
C ARG A 96 -25.54 18.51 -1.54
N ASP A 97 -25.93 19.76 -1.34
CA ASP A 97 -26.45 20.60 -2.42
C ASP A 97 -25.40 20.85 -3.50
N ARG A 98 -24.14 21.08 -3.11
CA ARG A 98 -23.04 21.26 -4.06
C ARG A 98 -22.78 20.02 -4.89
N TYR A 99 -22.76 18.84 -4.27
CA TYR A 99 -22.59 17.58 -4.98
C TYR A 99 -23.75 17.31 -5.95
N ARG A 100 -25.00 17.55 -5.53
CA ARG A 100 -26.20 17.40 -6.38
C ARG A 100 -26.16 18.35 -7.56
N ALA A 101 -25.85 19.63 -7.32
CA ALA A 101 -25.81 20.65 -8.37
C ALA A 101 -24.73 20.33 -9.42
N HIS A 102 -23.55 19.92 -8.98
CA HIS A 102 -22.46 19.56 -9.89
C HIS A 102 -22.78 18.30 -10.70
N ALA A 103 -23.27 17.23 -10.04
CA ALA A 103 -23.68 15.99 -10.72
C ALA A 103 -24.76 16.25 -11.78
N ARG A 104 -25.77 17.10 -11.47
CA ARG A 104 -26.80 17.51 -12.43
C ARG A 104 -26.24 18.31 -13.60
N ARG A 105 -25.27 19.19 -13.35
CA ARG A 105 -24.72 20.10 -14.37
C ARG A 105 -23.77 19.40 -15.33
N PHE A 106 -22.99 18.43 -14.85
CA PHE A 106 -21.88 17.84 -15.61
C PHE A 106 -22.06 16.35 -15.89
N GLY A 107 -23.13 15.71 -15.38
CA GLY A 107 -23.33 14.26 -15.52
C GLY A 107 -22.28 13.43 -14.80
N THR A 108 -21.57 14.01 -13.84
CA THR A 108 -20.46 13.38 -13.12
C THR A 108 -20.93 12.63 -11.87
N PRO A 109 -20.11 11.71 -11.32
CA PRO A 109 -20.40 11.04 -10.06
C PRO A 109 -20.71 12.01 -8.92
N TYR A 110 -21.66 11.62 -8.08
CA TYR A 110 -21.99 12.36 -6.87
C TYR A 110 -20.77 12.42 -5.93
N GLY A 111 -20.53 13.58 -5.32
CA GLY A 111 -19.37 13.79 -4.45
C GLY A 111 -18.26 14.61 -5.09
N VAL A 112 -18.45 15.18 -6.27
CA VAL A 112 -17.55 16.20 -6.84
C VAL A 112 -18.26 17.55 -6.89
N PHE A 113 -17.54 18.64 -6.66
CA PHE A 113 -18.06 19.99 -6.84
C PHE A 113 -16.96 20.95 -7.30
N THR A 114 -17.35 22.07 -7.90
CA THR A 114 -16.41 23.13 -8.26
C THR A 114 -16.34 24.16 -7.13
N THR A 115 -15.13 24.57 -6.75
CA THR A 115 -14.92 25.74 -5.88
C THR A 115 -14.99 27.03 -6.70
N ASP A 116 -15.17 28.18 -6.02
CA ASP A 116 -15.34 29.48 -6.69
C ASP A 116 -14.11 29.90 -7.51
N ASP A 117 -12.96 29.28 -7.25
CA ASP A 117 -11.71 29.37 -8.03
C ASP A 117 -11.73 28.52 -9.32
N GLY A 118 -12.86 27.91 -9.68
CA GLY A 118 -13.03 27.07 -10.85
C GLY A 118 -12.43 25.67 -10.73
N ARG A 119 -11.87 25.30 -9.57
CA ARG A 119 -11.24 23.98 -9.39
C ARG A 119 -12.27 22.93 -8.99
N SER A 120 -12.28 21.80 -9.70
CA SER A 120 -13.04 20.62 -9.27
C SER A 120 -12.40 20.02 -8.03
N ARG A 121 -13.21 19.80 -7.00
CA ARG A 121 -12.83 19.14 -5.75
C ARG A 121 -13.73 17.95 -5.48
N PRO A 122 -13.14 16.82 -5.10
CA PRO A 122 -13.90 15.75 -4.50
C PRO A 122 -14.30 16.15 -3.08
N GLY A 123 -15.55 15.91 -2.72
CA GLY A 123 -15.90 15.56 -1.37
C GLY A 123 -15.35 14.15 -1.13
N GLY A 124 -14.62 13.94 -0.04
CA GLY A 124 -14.19 12.60 0.39
C GLY A 124 -15.38 11.64 0.51
N ARG A 125 -15.28 10.31 0.75
CA ARG A 125 -16.45 9.38 0.71
C ARG A 125 -17.09 9.04 2.07
N ALA A 126 -18.40 9.15 2.30
CA ALA A 126 -19.02 8.72 3.57
C ALA A 126 -19.17 7.18 3.63
N PRO A 127 -18.99 6.53 4.80
CA PRO A 127 -19.40 5.15 4.99
C PRO A 127 -20.91 5.08 5.13
N ASP A 128 -21.51 4.03 4.59
CA ASP A 128 -22.93 3.73 4.74
C ASP A 128 -23.24 3.50 6.23
N ARG A 129 -23.77 4.52 6.92
CA ARG A 129 -24.15 4.45 8.33
C ARG A 129 -25.55 5.01 8.51
N ARG A 130 -26.44 4.17 9.07
CA ARG A 130 -27.73 4.60 9.61
C ARG A 130 -27.54 5.75 10.61
N PRO A 131 -28.47 6.71 10.69
CA PRO A 131 -28.26 7.95 11.42
C PRO A 131 -28.22 7.73 12.94
N HIS A 132 -27.18 8.26 13.59
CA HIS A 132 -27.08 8.46 15.05
C HIS A 132 -27.01 9.99 15.30
N PRO A 133 -27.52 10.53 16.43
CA PRO A 133 -27.70 11.96 16.61
C PRO A 133 -26.37 12.70 16.85
N ALA A 134 -26.39 13.97 16.47
CA ALA A 134 -25.25 14.83 16.20
C ALA A 134 -24.37 15.17 17.42
N ARG A 135 -23.06 15.32 17.17
CA ARG A 135 -22.09 15.97 18.06
C ARG A 135 -21.63 17.32 17.46
N PRO A 136 -21.30 18.33 18.30
CA PRO A 136 -21.02 19.69 17.87
C PRO A 136 -19.60 19.85 17.26
N PRO A 137 -19.34 20.96 16.53
CA PRO A 137 -18.18 21.06 15.65
C PRO A 137 -16.95 21.61 16.38
N HIS A 138 -15.80 20.94 16.20
CA HIS A 138 -14.50 21.55 16.47
C HIS A 138 -13.83 22.01 15.17
N ALA A 139 -13.36 23.26 15.20
CA ALA A 139 -12.55 23.88 14.17
C ALA A 139 -11.16 23.23 14.10
N GLY A 140 -10.63 23.09 12.89
CA GLY A 140 -9.26 22.65 12.69
C GLY A 140 -8.88 22.62 11.22
N ARG A 141 -8.08 23.61 10.79
CA ARG A 141 -7.34 23.60 9.53
C ARG A 141 -6.39 22.39 9.52
N THR A 142 -6.34 21.65 8.42
CA THR A 142 -5.26 20.68 8.18
C THR A 142 -4.62 20.95 6.83
N ALA A 143 -3.35 21.32 6.87
CA ALA A 143 -2.48 21.39 5.71
C ALA A 143 -2.16 19.96 5.25
N ALA A 144 -2.34 19.70 3.96
CA ALA A 144 -1.95 18.43 3.35
C ALA A 144 -0.41 18.25 3.42
N HIS A 145 0.01 17.10 3.92
CA HIS A 145 1.37 16.57 3.82
C HIS A 145 1.45 15.55 2.66
N PRO A 146 2.64 15.19 2.16
CA PRO A 146 2.79 14.23 1.05
C PRO A 146 2.42 12.81 1.50
N GLN A 147 1.77 12.04 0.63
CA GLN A 147 0.90 10.96 1.08
C GLN A 147 0.85 9.75 0.12
N ALA A 148 1.93 8.97 0.12
CA ALA A 148 1.88 7.50 0.08
C ALA A 148 3.22 7.04 0.65
N VAL A 149 3.19 6.22 1.70
CA VAL A 149 4.42 5.68 2.31
C VAL A 149 4.33 4.17 2.27
N SER A 150 5.31 3.54 1.64
CA SER A 150 5.56 2.11 1.68
C SER A 150 6.60 1.83 2.76
N LEU A 151 6.30 0.86 3.63
CA LEU A 151 7.19 0.41 4.69
C LEU A 151 7.47 -1.09 4.49
N THR A 152 8.75 -1.46 4.55
CA THR A 152 9.18 -2.84 4.75
C THR A 152 9.67 -3.01 6.18
N ALA A 153 9.18 -4.04 6.86
CA ALA A 153 9.67 -4.50 8.14
C ALA A 153 11.05 -5.15 7.97
N PRO A 154 11.88 -5.22 9.02
CA PRO A 154 13.07 -6.05 8.98
C PRO A 154 12.63 -7.51 8.85
N PRO A 155 13.44 -8.38 8.21
CA PRO A 155 13.16 -9.81 8.23
C PRO A 155 13.02 -10.26 9.68
N SER A 156 11.97 -11.04 9.96
CA SER A 156 11.80 -11.67 11.27
C SER A 156 13.09 -12.39 11.65
N PRO A 157 13.64 -12.24 12.88
CA PRO A 157 14.81 -12.99 13.27
C PRO A 157 14.50 -14.47 13.08
N ALA A 158 15.31 -15.13 12.24
CA ALA A 158 15.16 -16.53 11.92
C ALA A 158 14.93 -17.33 13.21
N THR A 159 13.82 -18.05 13.25
CA THR A 159 13.42 -18.88 14.39
C THR A 159 14.42 -20.01 14.59
N GLY A 160 15.49 -19.77 15.34
CA GLY A 160 16.34 -20.76 16.01
C GLY A 160 17.06 -21.80 15.13
N PRO A 161 18.10 -22.46 15.66
CA PRO A 161 18.75 -23.55 14.96
C PRO A 161 17.81 -24.77 14.83
N PRO A 162 18.01 -25.65 13.83
CA PRO A 162 17.16 -26.82 13.65
C PRO A 162 17.25 -27.77 14.86
N SER A 163 16.10 -28.29 15.26
CA SER A 163 15.95 -29.34 16.28
C SER A 163 16.85 -30.54 15.97
N PRO A 164 17.50 -31.17 16.97
CA PRO A 164 18.48 -32.23 16.70
C PRO A 164 17.82 -33.45 16.07
N ALA A 165 18.47 -33.96 15.03
CA ALA A 165 18.05 -35.10 14.24
C ALA A 165 17.66 -36.32 15.12
N VAL A 166 16.45 -36.81 14.94
CA VAL A 166 16.04 -38.14 15.42
C VAL A 166 16.83 -39.18 14.64
N ARG A 167 17.78 -39.80 15.33
CA ARG A 167 18.57 -40.93 14.86
C ARG A 167 17.66 -42.16 14.72
N PRO A 168 17.55 -42.80 13.54
CA PRO A 168 16.88 -44.09 13.46
C PRO A 168 17.74 -45.19 14.10
N PRO A 169 17.13 -46.20 14.75
CA PRO A 169 17.86 -47.27 15.40
C PRO A 169 18.54 -48.20 14.38
N ASN A 170 19.83 -48.42 14.63
CA ASN A 170 20.69 -49.33 13.90
C ASN A 170 20.33 -50.79 14.24
N ARG A 171 19.94 -51.61 13.25
CA ARG A 171 19.99 -53.08 13.38
C ARG A 171 20.78 -53.68 12.21
N ARG A 172 21.76 -54.48 12.62
CA ARG A 172 22.80 -55.19 11.85
C ARG A 172 22.26 -56.41 11.09
N SER A 173 23.11 -56.88 10.17
CA SER A 173 23.20 -58.23 9.58
C SER A 173 22.33 -58.44 8.34
N GLY A 174 22.82 -58.82 7.16
CA GLY A 174 24.11 -59.35 6.70
C GLY A 174 23.97 -59.73 5.20
N ALA A 175 25.09 -60.16 4.59
CA ALA A 175 25.25 -60.68 3.21
C ALA A 175 25.56 -59.68 2.06
N ARG A 176 26.87 -59.59 1.75
CA ARG A 176 27.46 -59.42 0.40
C ARG A 176 27.47 -60.79 -0.30
N PRO A 177 27.79 -60.97 -1.62
CA PRO A 177 28.36 -60.03 -2.62
C PRO A 177 27.66 -60.10 -4.02
N ALA A 178 28.01 -59.27 -5.01
CA ALA A 178 28.90 -59.68 -6.11
C ALA A 178 29.49 -58.47 -6.86
N ARG A 179 30.76 -58.61 -7.23
CA ARG A 179 31.61 -57.62 -7.92
C ARG A 179 31.23 -57.51 -9.40
N ARG A 180 31.12 -56.30 -9.94
CA ARG A 180 31.29 -56.03 -11.38
C ARG A 180 32.55 -55.17 -11.58
N ARG A 181 33.48 -55.67 -12.40
CA ARG A 181 34.70 -54.95 -12.83
C ARG A 181 34.31 -53.80 -13.78
N PRO A 182 35.01 -52.66 -13.74
CA PRO A 182 34.85 -51.61 -14.76
C PRO A 182 35.60 -51.98 -16.07
N PRO A 183 35.14 -51.48 -17.23
CA PRO A 183 35.78 -51.73 -18.53
C PRO A 183 37.08 -50.92 -18.72
N PRO A 184 37.99 -51.38 -19.60
CA PRO A 184 39.27 -50.72 -19.83
C PRO A 184 39.14 -49.40 -20.63
N PRO A 185 40.06 -48.44 -20.43
CA PRO A 185 40.10 -47.18 -21.18
C PRO A 185 40.53 -47.39 -22.63
N ARG A 186 40.04 -46.54 -23.54
CA ARG A 186 40.41 -46.54 -24.98
C ARG A 186 41.75 -45.80 -25.21
N PRO A 187 42.59 -46.26 -26.14
CA PRO A 187 43.89 -45.65 -26.47
C PRO A 187 43.73 -44.37 -27.35
N PRO A 188 44.83 -43.60 -27.55
CA PRO A 188 44.86 -42.13 -27.53
C PRO A 188 44.24 -41.42 -28.75
#